data_AF-A0A558G2R3-F1
#
_entry.id   AF-A0A558G2R3-F1
#
_cell.length_a   1.000
_cell.length_b   1.000
_cell.length_c   1.000
_cell.angle_alpha   90.00
_cell.angle_beta   90.00
_cell.angle_gamma   90.00
#
_symmetry.space_group_name_H-M   'P 1'
#
loop_
_entity.id
_entity.type
_entity.pdbx_description
1 polymer ?
#
loop_
_entity_poly.entity_id
_entity_poly.type
_entity_poly.pdbx_seq_one_letter_code
_entity_poly.pdbx_strand_id
1 'polypeptide(L)'
;MATQERPDDPRGDRQADSNADPSGDPRADYDYVGGDTDREALVSDLDRLVDGDVRFDEYTRQLYATDASAYEVLPVGVVMPTSTADVAAVVEYCAEREIPVLPRGGGTSLAGQAVNEAVVL
;
A
#
# COMPACT_ATOMS: atom_id res chain seq x y z
N MET A 1 -40.86 -27.57 34.93
CA MET A 1 -40.82 -26.95 33.60
C MET A 1 -40.82 -25.46 33.81
N ALA A 2 -39.64 -24.84 33.93
CA ALA A 2 -39.49 -23.44 34.32
C ALA A 2 -38.86 -22.68 33.15
N THR A 3 -39.58 -21.69 32.64
CA THR A 3 -39.10 -20.66 31.71
C THR A 3 -38.18 -19.71 32.46
N GLN A 4 -36.89 -19.73 32.16
CA GLN A 4 -35.95 -18.73 32.65
C GLN A 4 -36.04 -17.49 31.75
N GLU A 5 -36.56 -16.38 32.28
CA GLU A 5 -36.54 -15.09 31.60
C GLU A 5 -35.09 -14.60 31.45
N ARG A 6 -34.74 -14.08 30.25
CA ARG A 6 -33.42 -13.49 29.99
C ARG A 6 -33.37 -12.10 30.64
N PRO A 7 -32.25 -11.70 31.27
CA PRO A 7 -32.09 -10.36 31.81
C PRO A 7 -32.01 -9.32 30.69
N ASP A 8 -32.56 -8.13 30.96
CA ASP A 8 -32.57 -6.97 30.07
C ASP A 8 -31.14 -6.56 29.69
N ASP A 9 -30.88 -6.55 28.38
CA ASP A 9 -29.62 -6.09 27.79
C ASP A 9 -29.58 -4.56 27.84
N PRO A 10 -28.58 -3.94 28.52
CA PRO A 10 -28.49 -2.49 28.67
C PRO A 10 -28.04 -1.76 27.39
N ARG A 11 -27.88 -2.48 26.27
CA ARG A 11 -27.61 -1.89 24.96
C ARG A 11 -28.90 -1.34 24.34
N GLY A 12 -29.47 -0.34 24.99
CA GLY A 12 -30.51 0.49 24.42
C GLY A 12 -30.01 1.18 23.14
N ASP A 13 -30.76 0.95 22.07
CA ASP A 13 -31.01 1.84 20.93
C ASP A 13 -29.92 2.88 20.62
N ARG A 14 -28.76 2.40 20.14
CA ARG A 14 -27.97 3.21 19.20
C ARG A 14 -28.36 2.80 17.80
N GLN A 15 -29.38 3.48 17.29
CA GLN A 15 -29.67 3.47 15.87
C GLN A 15 -28.49 4.18 15.18
N ALA A 16 -27.47 3.42 14.80
CA ALA A 16 -26.53 3.87 13.81
C ALA A 16 -27.35 4.11 12.55
N ASP A 17 -27.32 5.32 12.00
CA ASP A 17 -27.90 5.62 10.70
C ASP A 17 -27.29 4.65 9.68
N SER A 18 -27.99 3.54 9.42
CA SER A 18 -27.52 2.40 8.63
C SER A 18 -27.46 2.69 7.13
N ASN A 19 -27.46 3.97 6.77
CA ASN A 19 -27.52 4.50 5.42
C ASN A 19 -26.46 5.59 5.18
N ALA A 20 -25.58 5.86 6.15
CA ALA A 20 -24.41 6.70 5.93
C ALA A 20 -23.36 5.89 5.16
N ASP A 21 -22.95 6.42 4.01
CA ASP A 21 -21.81 5.87 3.26
C ASP A 21 -20.56 5.94 4.17
N PRO A 22 -19.94 4.80 4.52
CA PRO A 22 -18.76 4.79 5.37
C PRO A 22 -17.59 5.57 4.76
N SER A 23 -17.58 5.83 3.44
CA SER A 23 -16.58 6.68 2.79
C SER A 23 -16.64 8.14 3.24
N GLY A 24 -17.78 8.59 3.79
CA GLY A 24 -17.96 9.93 4.33
C GLY A 24 -17.60 10.08 5.81
N ASP A 25 -17.13 9.01 6.49
CA ASP A 25 -16.69 9.13 7.88
C ASP A 25 -15.38 9.94 7.93
N PRO A 26 -15.34 11.10 8.61
CA PRO A 26 -14.11 11.88 8.75
C PRO A 26 -13.00 11.13 9.50
N ARG A 27 -13.30 10.02 10.20
CA ARG A 27 -12.28 9.12 10.77
C ARG A 27 -11.63 8.22 9.73
N ALA A 28 -12.20 8.11 8.53
CA ALA A 28 -11.57 7.42 7.40
C ALA A 28 -10.49 8.28 6.73
N ASP A 29 -10.46 9.59 7.01
CA ASP A 29 -9.42 10.50 6.54
C ASP A 29 -8.17 10.32 7.43
N TYR A 30 -7.35 9.32 7.09
CA TYR A 30 -6.09 9.04 7.76
C TYR A 30 -4.97 9.83 7.08
N ASP A 31 -4.50 10.89 7.73
CA ASP A 31 -3.27 11.59 7.38
C ASP A 31 -2.05 10.82 7.95
N TYR A 32 -1.67 9.74 7.27
CA TYR A 32 -0.53 8.93 7.67
C TYR A 32 0.78 9.66 7.32
N VAL A 33 1.51 10.08 8.35
CA VAL A 33 2.86 10.61 8.21
C VAL A 33 3.85 9.44 8.33
N GLY A 34 4.43 9.05 7.19
CA GLY A 34 5.39 7.95 7.12
C GLY A 34 6.69 8.22 7.89
N GLY A 35 7.31 7.13 8.36
CA GLY A 35 8.63 7.15 9.00
C GLY A 35 9.77 7.57 8.05
N ASP A 36 10.97 7.74 8.62
CA ASP A 36 12.17 8.17 7.88
C ASP A 36 12.49 7.27 6.68
N THR A 37 12.92 7.89 5.58
CA THR A 37 13.33 7.19 4.36
C THR A 37 14.85 7.11 4.27
N ASP A 38 15.42 5.91 4.41
CA ASP A 38 16.87 5.68 4.36
C ASP A 38 17.54 6.02 2.99
N ARG A 39 16.76 6.40 1.98
CA ARG A 39 17.20 6.61 0.59
C ARG A 39 16.69 7.92 -0.03
N GLU A 40 16.79 9.03 0.68
CA GLU A 40 16.31 10.35 0.24
C GLU A 40 16.78 10.75 -1.18
N ALA A 41 18.04 10.48 -1.52
CA ALA A 41 18.58 10.81 -2.84
C ALA A 41 17.90 10.02 -3.98
N LEU A 42 17.61 8.74 -3.75
CA LEU A 42 16.90 7.89 -4.71
C LEU A 42 15.46 8.37 -4.91
N VAL A 43 14.78 8.73 -3.81
CA VAL A 43 13.43 9.30 -3.87
C VAL A 43 13.45 10.60 -4.67
N SER A 44 14.34 11.53 -4.34
CA SER A 44 14.43 12.82 -5.03
C SER A 44 14.76 12.68 -6.52
N ASP A 45 15.60 11.70 -6.89
CA ASP A 45 15.92 11.43 -8.29
C ASP A 45 14.70 10.89 -9.04
N LEU A 46 14.01 9.89 -8.49
CA LEU A 46 12.83 9.29 -9.13
C LEU A 46 11.67 10.28 -9.20
N ASP A 47 11.44 11.08 -8.16
CA ASP A 47 10.37 12.08 -8.09
C ASP A 47 10.54 13.19 -9.15
N ARG A 48 11.78 13.51 -9.52
CA ARG A 48 12.08 14.43 -10.64
C ARG A 48 11.99 13.78 -12.02
N LEU A 49 11.98 12.45 -12.08
CA LEU A 49 12.09 11.69 -13.31
C LEU A 49 10.72 11.31 -13.90
N VAL A 50 9.71 11.18 -13.07
CA VAL A 50 8.37 10.72 -13.46
C VAL A 50 7.29 11.73 -13.12
N ASP A 51 6.19 11.70 -13.87
CA ASP A 51 4.98 12.46 -13.51
C ASP A 51 4.11 11.75 -12.45
N GLY A 52 4.37 10.45 -12.22
CA GLY A 52 3.67 9.62 -11.26
C GLY A 52 4.16 9.74 -9.81
N ASP A 53 3.55 8.95 -8.92
CA ASP A 53 3.85 8.99 -7.49
C ASP A 53 5.08 8.13 -7.14
N VAL A 54 5.97 8.64 -6.30
CA VAL A 54 7.11 7.90 -5.73
C VAL A 54 6.92 7.77 -4.22
N ARG A 55 6.80 6.53 -3.71
CA ARG A 55 6.45 6.25 -2.31
C ARG A 55 7.43 5.26 -1.68
N PHE A 56 8.23 5.76 -0.74
CA PHE A 56 9.25 4.99 -0.02
C PHE A 56 8.98 4.95 1.50
N ASP A 57 7.84 5.49 1.92
CA ASP A 57 7.38 5.43 3.30
C ASP A 57 7.09 3.98 3.73
N GLU A 58 7.21 3.75 5.03
CA GLU A 58 7.03 2.41 5.62
C GLU A 58 5.66 1.80 5.29
N TYR A 59 4.59 2.59 5.35
CA TYR A 59 3.24 2.10 5.12
C TYR A 59 3.05 1.61 3.69
N THR A 60 3.44 2.41 2.69
CA THR A 60 3.35 1.98 1.29
C THR A 60 4.22 0.75 1.03
N ARG A 61 5.44 0.70 1.59
CA ARG A 61 6.29 -0.50 1.44
C ARG A 61 5.65 -1.74 2.05
N GLN A 62 4.98 -1.64 3.20
CA GLN A 62 4.23 -2.74 3.81
C GLN A 62 3.06 -3.20 2.92
N LEU A 63 2.31 -2.27 2.31
CA LEU A 63 1.20 -2.62 1.40
C LEU A 63 1.65 -3.44 0.18
N TYR A 64 2.90 -3.27 -0.24
CA TYR A 64 3.49 -3.97 -1.39
C TYR A 64 4.43 -5.11 -0.98
N ALA A 65 4.54 -5.42 0.32
CA ALA A 65 5.43 -6.46 0.82
C ALA A 65 4.91 -7.87 0.57
N THR A 66 3.62 -8.03 0.31
CA THR A 66 2.94 -9.32 0.11
C THR A 66 2.28 -9.40 -1.27
N ASP A 67 2.08 -10.62 -1.74
CA ASP A 67 1.16 -10.97 -2.82
C ASP A 67 0.17 -12.03 -2.30
N ALA A 68 -0.60 -12.68 -3.15
CA ALA A 68 -1.55 -13.73 -2.73
C ALA A 68 -0.87 -15.04 -2.26
N SER A 69 0.46 -15.06 -2.18
CA SER A 69 1.24 -16.19 -1.68
C SER A 69 1.51 -16.09 -0.17
N ALA A 70 2.33 -17.00 0.35
CA ALA A 70 2.84 -16.96 1.72
C ALA A 70 4.16 -16.19 1.85
N TYR A 71 4.68 -15.59 0.78
CA TYR A 71 5.94 -14.86 0.78
C TYR A 71 5.72 -13.39 1.11
N GLU A 72 6.62 -12.84 1.94
CA GLU A 72 6.65 -11.44 2.33
C GLU A 72 8.08 -10.91 2.23
N VAL A 73 8.27 -9.82 1.47
CA VAL A 73 9.54 -9.12 1.32
C VAL A 73 9.26 -7.64 1.15
N LEU A 74 9.84 -6.79 2.02
CA LEU A 74 9.71 -5.34 1.88
C LEU A 74 10.42 -4.84 0.62
N PRO A 75 9.75 -4.08 -0.26
CA PRO A 75 10.39 -3.47 -1.41
C PRO A 75 11.35 -2.35 -1.00
N VAL A 76 12.20 -1.95 -1.94
CA VAL A 76 13.04 -0.74 -1.83
C VAL A 76 12.15 0.50 -1.74
N GLY A 77 11.11 0.54 -2.56
CA GLY A 77 10.11 1.58 -2.67
C GLY A 77 9.18 1.28 -3.85
N VAL A 78 8.12 2.07 -4.00
CA VAL A 78 7.09 1.88 -5.02
C VAL A 78 7.01 3.13 -5.88
N VAL A 79 7.01 2.95 -7.20
CA VAL A 79 6.70 4.02 -8.16
C VAL A 79 5.41 3.66 -8.86
N MET A 80 4.45 4.59 -8.90
CA MET A 80 3.18 4.45 -9.61
C MET A 80 3.22 5.31 -10.87
N PRO A 81 3.79 4.80 -11.97
CA PRO A 81 3.95 5.56 -13.21
C PRO A 81 2.58 5.87 -13.84
N THR A 82 2.47 7.04 -14.47
CA THR A 82 1.24 7.48 -15.17
C THR A 82 1.34 7.28 -16.68
N SER A 83 2.54 7.03 -17.19
CA SER A 83 2.83 6.89 -18.60
C SER A 83 3.83 5.76 -18.88
N THR A 84 3.87 5.28 -20.12
CA THR A 84 4.94 4.34 -20.54
C THR A 84 6.31 5.01 -20.59
N ALA A 85 6.37 6.34 -20.68
CA ALA A 85 7.63 7.08 -20.59
C ALA A 85 8.18 7.06 -19.16
N ASP A 86 7.31 7.20 -18.13
CA ASP A 86 7.68 7.07 -16.72
C ASP A 86 8.29 5.69 -16.46
N VAL A 87 7.62 4.63 -16.93
CA VAL A 87 8.12 3.24 -16.80
C VAL A 87 9.52 3.11 -17.42
N ALA A 88 9.70 3.58 -18.65
CA ALA A 88 10.98 3.50 -19.35
C ALA A 88 12.09 4.25 -18.59
N ALA A 89 11.77 5.45 -18.09
CA ALA A 89 12.71 6.28 -17.35
C ALA A 89 13.14 5.63 -16.04
N VAL A 90 12.22 5.06 -15.26
CA VAL A 90 12.56 4.35 -14.01
C VAL A 90 13.43 3.13 -14.31
N VAL A 91 13.08 2.34 -15.31
CA VAL A 91 13.85 1.14 -15.69
C VAL A 91 15.27 1.52 -16.13
N GLU A 92 15.43 2.57 -16.93
CA GLU A 92 16.74 3.06 -17.36
C GLU A 92 17.57 3.57 -16.17
N TYR A 93 16.98 4.42 -15.33
CA TYR A 93 17.62 4.96 -14.13
C TYR A 93 18.11 3.85 -13.19
N CYS A 94 17.24 2.85 -12.94
CA CYS A 94 17.56 1.72 -12.08
C CYS A 94 18.62 0.81 -12.70
N ALA A 95 18.58 0.57 -14.01
CA ALA A 95 19.56 -0.25 -14.72
C ALA A 95 20.97 0.36 -14.65
N GLU A 96 21.11 1.67 -14.83
CA GLU A 96 22.40 2.38 -14.73
C GLU A 96 23.04 2.27 -13.33
N ARG A 97 22.21 2.07 -12.29
CA ARG A 97 22.61 2.04 -10.88
C ARG A 97 22.57 0.65 -10.26
N GLU A 98 22.31 -0.37 -11.09
CA GLU A 98 22.20 -1.78 -10.66
C GLU A 98 21.12 -1.97 -9.56
N ILE A 99 20.05 -1.18 -9.61
CA ILE A 99 18.91 -1.29 -8.69
C ILE A 99 17.90 -2.26 -9.30
N PRO A 100 17.50 -3.35 -8.59
CA PRO A 100 16.49 -4.27 -9.08
C PRO A 100 15.13 -3.58 -9.27
N VAL A 101 14.44 -3.93 -10.36
CA VAL A 101 13.07 -3.49 -10.64
C VAL A 101 12.15 -4.71 -10.64
N LEU A 102 10.98 -4.56 -10.04
CA LEU A 102 9.95 -5.58 -9.97
C LEU A 102 8.64 -5.06 -10.59
N PRO A 103 8.29 -5.49 -11.81
CA PRO A 103 6.98 -5.18 -12.37
C PRO A 103 5.89 -5.93 -11.60
N ARG A 104 4.86 -5.22 -11.16
CA ARG A 104 3.75 -5.77 -10.39
C ARG A 104 2.40 -5.36 -10.99
N GLY A 105 1.58 -6.37 -11.27
CA GLY A 105 0.15 -6.17 -11.59
C GLY A 105 -0.70 -6.06 -10.32
N GLY A 106 -1.82 -6.77 -10.28
CA GLY A 106 -2.70 -6.79 -9.09
C GLY A 106 -2.17 -7.55 -7.86
N GLY A 107 -0.93 -8.07 -7.88
CA GLY A 107 -0.36 -8.79 -6.74
C GLY A 107 -1.02 -10.14 -6.42
N THR A 108 -1.62 -10.83 -7.41
CA THR A 108 -2.38 -12.07 -7.19
C THR A 108 -1.56 -13.36 -7.41
N SER A 109 -0.23 -13.24 -7.49
CA SER A 109 0.64 -14.41 -7.61
C SER A 109 0.58 -15.27 -6.35
N LEU A 110 0.64 -16.60 -6.52
CA LEU A 110 0.65 -17.58 -5.43
C LEU A 110 2.06 -18.13 -5.13
N ALA A 111 3.07 -17.64 -5.84
CA ALA A 111 4.44 -18.14 -5.79
C ALA A 111 5.49 -17.04 -5.56
N GLY A 112 5.11 -15.92 -4.96
CA GLY A 112 6.01 -14.84 -4.56
C GLY A 112 6.62 -14.05 -5.73
N GLN A 113 6.03 -14.12 -6.92
CA GLN A 113 6.57 -13.45 -8.11
C GLN A 113 6.39 -11.94 -8.07
N ALA A 114 5.48 -11.44 -7.22
CA ALA A 114 5.14 -10.04 -7.14
C ALA A 114 5.70 -9.36 -5.88
N VAL A 115 6.64 -10.01 -5.17
CA VAL A 115 7.31 -9.46 -3.98
C VAL A 115 8.82 -9.66 -4.08
N ASN A 116 9.61 -8.62 -3.78
CA ASN A 116 11.07 -8.70 -3.71
C ASN A 116 11.66 -7.41 -3.11
N GLU A 117 12.94 -7.43 -2.71
CA GLU A 117 13.70 -6.23 -2.38
C GLU A 117 14.11 -5.50 -3.67
N ALA A 118 13.16 -4.79 -4.27
CA ALA A 118 13.30 -4.09 -5.54
C ALA A 118 12.47 -2.78 -5.56
N VAL A 119 12.71 -1.91 -6.53
CA VAL A 119 11.77 -0.84 -6.87
C VAL A 119 10.59 -1.46 -7.58
N VAL A 120 9.39 -1.35 -6.99
CA VAL A 120 8.16 -1.90 -7.56
C VAL A 120 7.53 -0.90 -8.52
N LEU A 121 7.05 -1.40 -9.66
CA LEU A 121 6.29 -0.67 -10.68
C LEU A 121 4.89 -1.26 -10.83
#